data_AF-A0A0G1VJZ8-F1
#
_entry.id   AF-A0A0G1VJZ8-F1
#
_cell.length_a   1.000
_cell.length_b   1.000
_cell.length_c   1.000
_cell.angle_alpha   90.00
_cell.angle_beta   90.00
_cell.angle_gamma   90.00
#
_symmetry.space_group_name_H-M   'P 1'
#
loop_
_entity.id
_entity.type
_entity.pdbx_description
1 polymer ?
#
loop_
_entity_poly.entity_id
_entity_poly.type
_entity_poly.pdbx_seq_one_letter_code
_entity_poly.pdbx_strand_id
1 'polypeptide(L)'
;FSEISNFIRKQRETGADLVIGYYKKRRVSFFKILTSRLWELVVFLLFGLKTRDIDCGFKLVSRKVIEKIPKLESERGAFISSEFLIKARKSGFKIIEIPVTHYPRTKGAGTGRKLNVIIKSFVDLLKLWKKLR
;
A
#
# COMPACT_ATOMS: atom_id res chain seq x y z
N PHE A 1 -8.38 16.40 10.76
CA PHE A 1 -7.48 16.98 9.74
C PHE A 1 -5.99 17.00 10.14
N SER A 2 -5.63 16.74 11.41
CA SER A 2 -4.22 16.73 11.86
C SER A 2 -3.31 15.74 11.13
N GLU A 3 -3.83 14.59 10.70
CA GLU A 3 -3.04 13.59 9.96
C GLU A 3 -2.45 14.15 8.67
N ILE A 4 -3.19 14.96 7.90
CA ILE A 4 -2.67 15.56 6.65
C ILE A 4 -1.45 16.44 6.94
N SER A 5 -1.54 17.29 7.96
CA SER A 5 -0.44 18.13 8.40
C SER A 5 0.77 17.30 8.86
N ASN A 6 0.55 16.14 9.48
CA ASN A 6 1.62 15.22 9.86
C ASN A 6 2.35 14.63 8.66
N PHE A 7 1.62 14.23 7.61
CA PHE A 7 2.24 13.73 6.37
C PHE A 7 3.10 14.80 5.70
N ILE A 8 2.58 16.03 5.55
CA ILE A 8 3.31 17.15 4.94
C ILE A 8 4.55 17.50 5.78
N ARG A 9 4.40 17.59 7.10
CA ARG A 9 5.51 17.87 8.01
C ARG A 9 6.59 16.79 7.90
N LYS A 10 6.20 15.51 7.97
CA LYS A 10 7.15 14.40 7.86
C LYS A 10 7.87 14.39 6.52
N GLN A 11 7.18 14.70 5.43
CA GLN A 11 7.77 14.81 4.10
C GLN A 11 8.87 15.89 4.10
N ARG A 12 8.58 17.09 4.62
CA ARG A 12 9.54 18.20 4.72
C ARG A 12 10.74 17.87 5.60
N GLU A 13 10.50 17.24 6.76
CA GLU A 13 11.56 16.86 7.71
C GLU A 13 12.52 15.82 7.13
N THR A 14 12.00 14.86 6.37
CA THR A 14 12.78 13.69 5.93
C THR A 14 13.24 13.80 4.48
N GLY A 15 12.70 14.73 3.70
CA GLY A 15 12.86 14.75 2.24
C GLY A 15 12.31 13.50 1.57
N ALA A 16 11.33 12.81 2.16
CA ALA A 16 10.76 11.60 1.60
C ALA A 16 9.95 11.89 0.34
N ASP A 17 10.03 10.98 -0.64
CA ASP A 17 9.26 11.08 -1.88
C ASP A 17 7.83 10.56 -1.68
N LEU A 18 7.68 9.58 -0.79
CA LEU A 18 6.41 9.03 -0.35
C LEU A 18 6.36 8.98 1.18
N VAL A 19 5.27 9.45 1.75
CA VAL A 19 4.92 9.20 3.16
C VAL A 19 3.67 8.34 3.17
N ILE A 20 3.76 7.13 3.74
CA ILE A 20 2.66 6.18 3.80
C ILE A 20 2.19 5.99 5.24
N GLY A 21 0.89 5.86 5.44
CA GLY A 21 0.32 5.57 6.75
C GLY A 21 0.42 4.08 7.09
N TYR A 22 0.46 3.77 8.38
CA TYR A 22 0.08 2.46 8.90
C TYR A 22 -0.92 2.61 10.05
N TYR A 23 -1.94 1.75 10.12
CA TYR A 23 -2.96 1.88 11.14
C TYR A 23 -2.43 1.49 12.52
N LYS A 24 -2.48 2.42 13.50
CA LYS A 24 -2.11 2.14 14.91
C LYS A 24 -2.90 0.96 15.48
N LYS A 25 -4.21 0.94 15.20
CA LYS A 25 -5.15 -0.12 15.57
C LYS A 25 -6.13 -0.30 14.43
N ARG A 26 -6.14 -1.46 13.77
CA ARG A 26 -7.10 -1.72 12.70
C ARG A 26 -8.49 -1.97 13.29
N ARG A 27 -9.47 -1.13 12.95
CA ARG A 27 -10.88 -1.26 13.36
C ARG A 27 -11.63 -2.22 12.41
N VAL A 28 -11.14 -3.45 12.30
CA VAL A 28 -11.75 -4.53 11.49
C VAL A 28 -11.68 -5.85 12.24
N SER A 29 -12.41 -6.88 11.78
CA SER A 29 -12.37 -8.21 12.38
C SER A 29 -10.97 -8.82 12.35
N PHE A 30 -10.66 -9.67 13.33
CA PHE A 30 -9.37 -10.35 13.45
C PHE A 30 -8.98 -11.10 12.17
N PHE A 31 -9.93 -11.82 11.56
CA PHE A 31 -9.72 -12.52 10.29
C PHE A 31 -9.25 -11.61 9.14
N LYS A 32 -9.74 -10.36 9.09
CA LYS A 32 -9.26 -9.37 8.11
C LYS A 32 -7.83 -8.94 8.40
N ILE A 33 -7.45 -8.81 9.67
CA ILE A 33 -6.07 -8.50 10.04
C ILE A 33 -5.15 -9.65 9.60
N LEU A 34 -5.51 -10.89 9.91
CA LEU A 34 -4.73 -12.08 9.55
C LEU A 34 -4.50 -12.21 8.03
N THR A 35 -5.58 -12.12 7.24
CA THR A 35 -5.49 -12.19 5.77
C THR A 35 -4.63 -11.08 5.17
N SER A 36 -4.69 -9.87 5.73
CA SER A 36 -3.82 -8.76 5.32
C SER A 36 -2.35 -9.01 5.68
N ARG A 37 -2.06 -9.59 6.85
CA ARG A 37 -0.69 -9.95 7.23
C ARG A 37 -0.10 -11.05 6.33
N LEU A 38 -0.90 -12.04 5.96
CA LEU A 38 -0.48 -13.07 5.01
C LEU A 38 -0.16 -12.46 3.64
N TRP A 39 -0.98 -11.53 3.17
CA TRP A 39 -0.71 -10.79 1.94
C TRP A 39 0.60 -9.99 2.00
N GLU A 40 0.80 -9.22 3.08
CA GLU A 40 2.04 -8.48 3.32
C GLU A 40 3.27 -9.40 3.32
N LEU A 41 3.17 -10.59 3.92
CA LEU A 41 4.23 -11.59 3.92
C LEU A 41 4.55 -12.09 2.50
N VAL A 42 3.53 -12.44 1.70
CA VAL A 42 3.73 -12.89 0.31
C VAL A 42 4.41 -11.80 -0.52
N VAL A 43 3.98 -10.54 -0.39
CA VAL A 43 4.60 -9.42 -1.09
C VAL A 43 6.03 -9.19 -0.63
N PHE A 44 6.31 -9.32 0.68
CA PHE A 44 7.67 -9.23 1.21
C PHE A 44 8.58 -10.34 0.65
N LEU A 45 8.13 -11.59 0.63
CA LEU A 45 8.92 -12.72 0.15
C LEU A 45 9.27 -12.60 -1.35
N LEU A 46 8.32 -12.12 -2.17
CA LEU A 46 8.51 -12.05 -3.62
C LEU A 46 9.27 -10.80 -4.09
N PHE A 47 9.09 -9.66 -3.40
CA PHE A 47 9.61 -8.36 -3.87
C PHE A 47 10.53 -7.67 -2.87
N GLY A 48 10.74 -8.23 -1.68
CA GLY A 48 11.54 -7.61 -0.61
C GLY A 48 10.93 -6.32 -0.06
N LEU A 49 9.65 -6.04 -0.33
CA LEU A 49 8.98 -4.83 0.13
C LEU A 49 8.70 -4.93 1.63
N LYS A 50 9.52 -4.22 2.42
CA LYS A 50 9.33 -4.05 3.86
C LYS A 50 8.45 -2.84 4.13
N THR A 51 7.22 -3.07 4.60
CA THR A 51 6.30 -2.03 5.08
C THR A 51 5.44 -2.60 6.22
N ARG A 52 4.94 -1.74 7.12
CA ARG A 52 4.12 -2.15 8.27
C ARG A 52 2.66 -2.43 7.90
N ASP A 53 2.16 -1.77 6.85
CA ASP A 53 0.78 -1.85 6.41
C ASP A 53 0.64 -1.43 4.94
N ILE A 54 0.66 -2.39 4.01
CA ILE A 54 0.52 -2.10 2.57
C ILE A 54 -0.91 -1.62 2.24
N ASP A 55 -1.89 -2.14 2.99
CA ASP A 55 -3.32 -1.94 2.77
C ASP A 55 -3.82 -0.57 3.22
N CYS A 56 -3.02 0.17 4.00
CA CYS A 56 -3.35 1.53 4.39
C CYS A 56 -3.44 2.43 3.14
N GLY A 57 -4.65 2.90 2.85
CA GLY A 57 -4.92 3.77 1.70
C GLY A 57 -4.41 5.20 1.87
N PHE A 58 -4.00 5.58 3.08
CA PHE A 58 -3.58 6.95 3.33
C PHE A 58 -2.10 7.14 2.98
N LYS A 59 -1.83 7.79 1.85
CA LYS A 59 -0.49 7.99 1.31
C LYS A 59 -0.36 9.42 0.77
N LEU A 60 0.72 10.12 1.12
CA LEU A 60 1.16 11.34 0.47
C LEU A 60 2.26 10.97 -0.52
N VAL A 61 2.09 11.36 -1.77
CA VAL A 61 2.99 11.00 -2.86
C VAL A 61 3.43 12.26 -3.58
N SER A 62 4.75 12.42 -3.74
CA SER A 62 5.30 13.51 -4.54
C SER A 62 4.96 13.30 -6.01
N ARG A 63 4.61 14.38 -6.72
CA ARG A 63 4.27 14.33 -8.15
C ARG A 63 5.32 13.59 -9.00
N LYS A 64 6.61 13.84 -8.75
CA LYS A 64 7.72 13.18 -9.44
C LYS A 64 7.72 11.65 -9.36
N VAL A 65 7.12 11.07 -8.30
CA VAL A 65 6.97 9.62 -8.18
C VAL A 65 6.02 9.12 -9.25
N ILE A 66 4.85 9.76 -9.36
CA ILE A 66 3.81 9.38 -10.33
C ILE A 66 4.33 9.52 -11.77
N GLU A 67 5.10 10.57 -12.04
CA GLU A 67 5.65 10.84 -13.38
C GLU A 67 6.80 9.89 -13.76
N LYS A 68 7.51 9.32 -12.78
CA LYS A 68 8.71 8.52 -13.02
C LYS A 68 8.46 7.01 -12.97
N ILE A 69 7.55 6.53 -12.11
CA ILE A 69 7.32 5.09 -12.01
C ILE A 69 6.67 4.54 -13.30
N PRO A 70 6.99 3.31 -13.70
CA PRO A 70 6.28 2.67 -14.80
C PRO A 70 4.77 2.60 -14.52
N LYS A 71 3.96 2.71 -15.58
CA LYS A 71 2.50 2.58 -15.50
C LYS A 71 2.13 1.30 -14.73
N LEU A 72 1.14 1.39 -13.85
CA LEU A 72 0.63 0.23 -13.13
C LEU A 72 -0.05 -0.74 -14.10
N GLU A 73 0.25 -2.03 -13.98
CA GLU A 73 -0.44 -3.11 -14.70
C GLU A 73 -1.71 -3.56 -13.97
N SER A 74 -1.79 -3.37 -12.65
CA SER A 74 -3.00 -3.67 -11.88
C SER A 74 -4.03 -2.57 -12.07
N GLU A 75 -5.16 -2.93 -12.66
CA GLU A 75 -6.27 -1.99 -12.87
C GLU A 75 -7.19 -1.91 -11.63
N ARG A 76 -7.32 -3.00 -10.89
CA ARG A 76 -8.24 -3.10 -9.75
C ARG A 76 -7.78 -4.14 -8.74
N GLY A 77 -8.07 -3.89 -7.47
CA GLY A 77 -7.92 -4.88 -6.41
C GLY A 77 -6.87 -4.51 -5.38
N ALA A 78 -6.57 -5.45 -4.49
CA ALA A 78 -5.66 -5.22 -3.37
C ALA A 78 -4.21 -5.02 -3.83
N PHE A 79 -3.84 -5.58 -4.99
CA PHE A 79 -2.47 -5.55 -5.47
C PHE A 79 -2.01 -4.19 -6.00
N ILE A 80 -2.91 -3.29 -6.41
CA ILE A 80 -2.52 -1.97 -6.95
C ILE A 80 -1.65 -1.17 -5.96
N SER A 81 -1.98 -1.24 -4.66
CA SER A 81 -1.20 -0.60 -3.59
C SER A 81 0.18 -1.23 -3.44
N SER A 82 0.26 -2.55 -3.57
CA SER A 82 1.49 -3.31 -3.45
C SER A 82 2.41 -3.02 -4.64
N GLU A 83 1.88 -3.13 -5.85
CA GLU A 83 2.57 -2.83 -7.10
C GLU A 83 3.14 -1.40 -7.10
N PHE A 84 2.31 -0.42 -6.70
CA PHE A 84 2.74 0.97 -6.63
C PHE A 84 3.96 1.15 -5.71
N LEU A 85 3.93 0.56 -4.51
CA LEU A 85 5.05 0.64 -3.57
C LEU A 85 6.28 -0.16 -4.04
N ILE A 86 6.07 -1.31 -4.68
CA ILE A 86 7.16 -2.10 -5.29
C ILE A 86 7.87 -1.27 -6.36
N LYS A 87 7.11 -0.66 -7.29
CA LYS A 87 7.66 0.16 -8.38
C LYS A 87 8.35 1.41 -7.83
N ALA A 88 7.72 2.11 -6.89
CA ALA A 88 8.32 3.28 -6.26
C ALA A 88 9.67 2.94 -5.60
N ARG A 89 9.73 1.84 -4.84
CA ARG A 89 10.97 1.38 -4.22
C ARG A 89 12.03 0.96 -5.24
N LYS A 90 11.65 0.21 -6.28
CA LYS A 90 12.58 -0.18 -7.36
C LYS A 90 13.12 1.02 -8.14
N SER A 91 12.35 2.10 -8.25
CA SER A 91 12.79 3.37 -8.84
C SER A 91 13.68 4.22 -7.90
N GLY A 92 14.03 3.70 -6.71
CA GLY A 92 14.94 4.38 -5.78
C GLY A 92 14.30 5.47 -4.93
N PHE A 93 12.96 5.56 -4.89
CA PHE A 93 12.28 6.58 -4.10
C PHE A 93 12.33 6.30 -2.60
N LYS A 94 12.50 7.36 -1.81
CA LYS A 94 12.51 7.31 -0.36
C LYS A 94 11.08 7.24 0.18
N ILE A 95 10.77 6.12 0.84
CA ILE A 95 9.47 5.85 1.45
C ILE A 95 9.60 5.91 2.98
N ILE A 96 8.76 6.70 3.64
CA ILE A 96 8.69 6.79 5.10
C ILE A 96 7.28 6.41 5.58
N GLU A 97 7.21 5.73 6.72
CA GLU A 97 5.95 5.29 7.32
C GLU A 97 5.59 6.12 8.55
N ILE A 98 4.32 6.54 8.68
CA ILE A 98 3.81 7.20 9.89
C ILE A 98 2.53 6.55 10.42
N PRO A 99 2.32 6.56 11.75
CA PRO A 99 1.14 5.94 12.32
C PRO A 99 -0.10 6.81 12.10
N VAL A 100 -1.20 6.19 11.66
CA VAL A 100 -2.49 6.85 11.43
C VAL A 100 -3.64 6.18 12.18
N THR A 101 -4.69 6.95 12.44
CA THR A 101 -5.92 6.44 13.08
C THR A 101 -6.84 5.76 12.07
N HIS A 102 -7.24 4.51 12.34
CA HIS A 102 -8.28 3.83 11.55
C HIS A 102 -9.65 4.11 12.16
N TYR A 103 -10.55 4.71 11.39
CA TYR A 103 -11.94 4.91 11.78
C TYR A 103 -12.81 3.76 11.29
N PRO A 104 -13.75 3.26 12.11
CA PRO A 104 -14.70 2.25 11.66
C PRO A 104 -15.57 2.82 10.53
N ARG A 105 -15.86 1.98 9.54
CA ARG A 105 -16.79 2.34 8.47
C ARG A 105 -18.21 2.40 9.02
N THR A 106 -18.92 3.50 8.77
CA THR A 106 -20.30 3.70 9.24
C THR A 106 -21.35 3.34 8.19
N LYS A 107 -21.02 3.37 6.89
CA LYS A 107 -21.94 3.07 5.77
C LYS A 107 -21.26 2.28 4.65
N GLY A 108 -22.06 1.46 3.95
CA GLY A 108 -21.64 0.65 2.80
C GLY A 108 -20.78 -0.57 3.14
N ALA A 109 -20.57 -1.45 2.16
CA ALA A 109 -19.79 -2.69 2.32
C ALA A 109 -18.40 -2.58 1.68
N GLY A 110 -17.42 -3.28 2.26
CA GLY A 110 -16.09 -3.39 1.68
C GLY A 110 -16.08 -4.34 0.48
N THR A 111 -15.63 -3.87 -0.68
CA THR A 111 -15.61 -4.65 -1.93
C THR A 111 -14.25 -5.29 -2.23
N GLY A 112 -13.18 -4.86 -1.55
CA GLY A 112 -11.81 -5.31 -1.83
C GLY A 112 -11.48 -6.76 -1.47
N ARG A 113 -12.43 -7.50 -0.88
CA ARG A 113 -12.28 -8.91 -0.46
C ARG A 113 -13.22 -9.87 -1.18
N LYS A 114 -13.88 -9.44 -2.27
CA LYS A 114 -14.64 -10.35 -3.12
C LYS A 114 -13.68 -11.37 -3.75
N LEU A 115 -14.09 -12.63 -3.87
CA LEU A 115 -13.22 -13.73 -4.31
C LEU A 115 -12.56 -13.44 -5.67
N ASN A 116 -13.33 -12.92 -6.63
CA ASN A 116 -12.81 -12.51 -7.94
C ASN A 116 -11.70 -11.44 -7.85
N VAL A 117 -11.80 -10.49 -6.91
CA VAL A 117 -10.78 -9.46 -6.66
C VAL A 117 -9.51 -10.08 -6.05
N ILE A 118 -9.67 -11.06 -5.16
CA ILE A 118 -8.55 -11.77 -4.54
C ILE A 118 -7.78 -12.56 -5.62
N ILE A 119 -8.48 -13.39 -6.40
CA ILE A 119 -7.88 -14.19 -7.47
C ILE A 119 -7.15 -13.28 -8.46
N LYS A 120 -7.80 -12.18 -8.90
CA LYS A 120 -7.19 -11.20 -9.78
C LYS A 120 -5.91 -10.59 -9.18
N SER A 121 -5.93 -10.25 -7.89
CA SER A 121 -4.77 -9.70 -7.17
C SER A 121 -3.58 -10.68 -7.16
N PHE A 122 -3.83 -11.99 -6.98
CA PHE A 122 -2.77 -13.00 -7.07
C PHE A 122 -2.24 -13.19 -8.50
N VAL A 123 -3.11 -13.16 -9.52
CA VAL A 123 -2.70 -13.22 -10.93
C VAL A 123 -1.82 -12.03 -11.28
N ASP A 124 -2.21 -10.82 -10.90
CA ASP A 124 -1.45 -9.60 -11.19
C ASP A 124 -0.11 -9.60 -10.42
N LEU A 125 -0.10 -10.13 -9.20
CA LEU A 125 1.11 -10.34 -8.40
C LEU A 125 2.12 -11.27 -9.09
N LEU A 126 1.67 -12.44 -9.57
CA LEU A 126 2.55 -13.38 -10.26
C LEU A 126 3.04 -12.83 -11.61
N LYS A 127 2.20 -12.08 -12.33
CA LYS A 127 2.58 -11.41 -13.58
C LYS A 127 3.69 -10.37 -13.32
N LEU A 128 3.52 -9.52 -12.31
CA LEU A 128 4.54 -8.53 -11.96
C LEU A 128 5.84 -9.21 -11.52
N TRP A 129 5.75 -10.26 -10.70
CA TRP A 129 6.91 -11.00 -10.22
C TRP A 129 7.74 -11.58 -11.38
N LYS A 130 7.09 -12.19 -12.38
CA LYS A 130 7.75 -12.69 -13.59
C LYS A 130 8.38 -11.58 -14.43
N LYS A 131 7.74 -10.41 -14.54
CA LYS A 131 8.25 -9.27 -15.32
C LYS A 131 9.47 -8.61 -14.68
N LEU A 132 9.56 -8.66 -13.35
CA LEU A 132 10.58 -7.97 -12.55
C LEU A 132 11.78 -8.85 -12.18
N ARG A 133 11.78 -10.11 -12.63
CA ARG A 133 12.86 -11.08 -12.51
C ARG A 133 13.57 -11.20 -13.85
#